data_AF-A0A1V5PSK1-F1
#
_entry.id   AF-A0A1V5PSK1-F1
#
_cell.length_a   1.000
_cell.length_b   1.000
_cell.length_c   1.000
_cell.angle_alpha   90.00
_cell.angle_beta   90.00
_cell.angle_gamma   90.00
#
_symmetry.space_group_name_H-M   'P 1'
#
loop_
_entity.id
_entity.type
_entity.pdbx_description
1 polymer ?
#
loop_
_entity_poly.entity_id
_entity_poly.type
_entity_poly.pdbx_seq_one_letter_code
_entity_poly.pdbx_strand_id
1 'polypeptide(L)'
;MQNLDEDTISNYLQNEINSALSKGAFIAMIFGFMSGIVMIISSLVYSWINLWIPSLFPLTGGFLAIFLFQLSRKGRITKKLQYFIILLAAFFPTLIFIYGYFTMENFMSIYLISPVAYVYFITIIMSGFMFDSKLSYFAGILSATGYFISYLLMRDKMLHLTMPDSYFLKYATSPFVHGIRSFFMIIAGLLIGSLASICRRLIFRVLKYMDEWHHTVE
;
A
#
# COMPACT_ATOMS: atom_id res chain seq x y z
N MET A 1 -11.39 -12.55 38.94
CA MET A 1 -10.89 -12.43 37.56
C MET A 1 -10.81 -10.94 37.21
N GLN A 2 -9.83 -10.54 36.42
CA GLN A 2 -9.44 -9.14 36.20
C GLN A 2 -10.35 -8.55 35.10
N ASN A 3 -11.05 -7.44 35.37
CA ASN A 3 -11.76 -6.68 34.32
C ASN A 3 -10.84 -6.53 33.10
N LEU A 4 -11.33 -6.81 31.89
CA LEU A 4 -10.56 -6.57 30.67
C LEU A 4 -10.24 -5.07 30.54
N ASP A 5 -9.06 -4.68 31.03
CA ASP A 5 -8.53 -3.34 30.88
C ASP A 5 -8.27 -3.03 29.39
N GLU A 6 -8.40 -1.77 29.00
CA GLU A 6 -8.20 -1.32 27.61
C GLU A 6 -6.82 -1.72 27.09
N ASP A 7 -5.82 -1.74 27.97
CA ASP A 7 -4.45 -2.16 27.67
C ASP A 7 -4.38 -3.65 27.30
N THR A 8 -5.14 -4.48 27.99
CA THR A 8 -5.21 -5.93 27.71
C THR A 8 -5.83 -6.15 26.33
N ILE A 9 -6.96 -5.51 26.04
CA ILE A 9 -7.62 -5.59 24.73
C ILE A 9 -6.70 -5.04 23.62
N SER A 10 -6.01 -3.93 23.87
CA SER A 10 -5.06 -3.36 22.91
C SER A 10 -3.90 -4.30 22.62
N ASN A 11 -3.40 -5.04 23.62
CA ASN A 11 -2.35 -6.04 23.42
C ASN A 11 -2.85 -7.24 22.59
N TYR A 12 -4.06 -7.74 22.86
CA TYR A 12 -4.67 -8.77 22.03
C TYR A 12 -4.85 -8.32 20.58
N LEU A 13 -5.36 -7.11 20.36
CA LEU A 13 -5.50 -6.54 19.03
C LEU A 13 -4.15 -6.41 18.31
N GLN A 14 -3.10 -5.99 19.04
CA GLN A 14 -1.75 -5.87 18.47
C GLN A 14 -1.19 -7.23 18.05
N ASN A 15 -1.43 -8.29 18.84
CA ASN A 15 -1.02 -9.64 18.50
C ASN A 15 -1.75 -10.15 17.26
N GLU A 16 -3.06 -9.88 17.14
CA GLU A 16 -3.83 -10.27 15.98
C GLU A 16 -3.40 -9.51 14.72
N ILE A 17 -3.09 -8.22 14.83
CA ILE A 17 -2.48 -7.43 13.74
C ILE A 17 -1.15 -8.07 13.29
N ASN A 18 -0.28 -8.45 14.22
CA ASN A 18 0.99 -9.12 13.88
C ASN A 18 0.74 -10.48 13.20
N SER A 19 -0.21 -11.27 13.67
CA SER A 19 -0.61 -12.55 13.06
C SER A 19 -1.12 -12.36 11.63
N ALA A 20 -2.04 -11.41 11.42
CA ALA A 20 -2.60 -11.08 10.11
C ALA A 20 -1.51 -10.56 9.15
N LEU A 21 -0.67 -9.63 9.61
CA LEU A 21 0.45 -9.12 8.82
C LEU A 21 1.43 -10.23 8.45
N SER A 22 1.69 -11.19 9.34
CA SER A 22 2.55 -12.33 9.03
C SER A 22 1.99 -13.18 7.91
N LYS A 23 0.70 -13.55 7.98
CA LYS A 23 0.06 -14.35 6.93
C LYS A 23 0.01 -13.59 5.61
N GLY A 24 -0.37 -12.32 5.64
CA GLY A 24 -0.42 -11.45 4.47
C GLY A 24 0.97 -11.25 3.84
N ALA A 25 1.99 -10.99 4.64
CA ALA A 25 3.36 -10.80 4.17
C ALA A 25 3.94 -12.09 3.56
N PHE A 26 3.62 -13.27 4.11
CA PHE A 26 4.03 -14.54 3.50
C PHE A 26 3.42 -14.74 2.11
N ILE A 27 2.12 -14.46 1.95
CA ILE A 27 1.44 -14.55 0.66
C ILE A 27 2.02 -13.51 -0.31
N ALA A 28 2.17 -12.26 0.13
CA ALA A 28 2.73 -11.18 -0.68
C ALA A 28 4.17 -11.47 -1.13
N MET A 29 4.97 -12.12 -0.28
CA MET A 29 6.31 -12.60 -0.62
C MET A 29 6.25 -13.58 -1.79
N ILE A 30 5.41 -14.61 -1.71
CA ILE A 30 5.29 -15.63 -2.77
C ILE A 30 4.85 -14.97 -4.08
N PHE A 31 3.78 -14.19 -4.06
CA PHE A 31 3.26 -13.55 -5.27
C PHE A 31 4.23 -12.49 -5.83
N GLY A 32 4.95 -11.76 -4.97
CA GLY A 32 5.98 -10.81 -5.38
C GLY A 32 7.13 -11.49 -6.13
N PHE A 33 7.68 -12.58 -5.59
CA PHE A 33 8.72 -13.32 -6.29
C PHE A 33 8.20 -14.01 -7.56
N MET A 34 7.05 -14.68 -7.49
CA MET A 34 6.47 -15.34 -8.65
C MET A 34 6.20 -14.37 -9.80
N SER A 35 5.56 -13.23 -9.53
CA SER A 35 5.28 -12.24 -10.57
C SER A 35 6.56 -11.60 -11.11
N GLY A 36 7.54 -11.28 -10.27
CA GLY A 36 8.84 -10.79 -10.71
C GLY A 36 9.58 -11.77 -11.63
N ILE A 37 9.63 -13.05 -11.25
CA ILE A 37 10.25 -14.11 -12.06
C ILE A 37 9.53 -14.26 -13.40
N VAL A 38 8.19 -14.30 -13.41
CA VAL A 38 7.40 -14.38 -14.65
C VAL A 38 7.69 -13.20 -15.57
N MET A 39 7.82 -11.98 -15.03
CA MET A 39 8.16 -10.79 -15.82
C MET A 39 9.57 -10.86 -16.41
N ILE A 40 10.56 -11.34 -15.64
CA ILE A 40 11.94 -11.55 -16.13
C ILE A 40 11.96 -12.59 -17.26
N ILE A 41 11.34 -13.76 -17.04
CA ILE A 41 11.26 -14.82 -18.05
C ILE A 41 10.56 -14.28 -19.31
N SER A 42 9.46 -13.55 -19.15
CA SER A 42 8.75 -12.95 -20.28
C SER A 42 9.64 -11.96 -21.05
N SER A 43 10.47 -11.18 -20.36
CA SER A 43 11.41 -10.26 -21.01
C SER A 43 12.56 -10.97 -21.75
N LEU A 44 12.97 -12.16 -21.26
CA LEU A 44 13.97 -12.99 -21.92
C LEU A 44 13.42 -13.71 -23.16
N VAL A 45 12.16 -14.15 -23.13
CA VAL A 45 11.50 -14.85 -24.24
C VAL A 45 11.05 -13.87 -25.32
N TYR A 46 10.48 -12.72 -24.92
CA TYR A 46 9.96 -11.71 -25.83
C TYR A 46 10.86 -10.48 -25.82
N SER A 47 11.83 -10.44 -26.74
CA SER A 47 12.81 -9.35 -26.86
C SER A 47 12.21 -7.96 -27.10
N TRP A 48 10.97 -7.89 -27.60
CA TRP A 48 10.21 -6.65 -27.80
C TRP A 48 9.51 -6.15 -26.52
N ILE A 49 9.46 -6.95 -25.45
CA ILE A 49 8.90 -6.56 -24.15
C ILE A 49 10.05 -6.35 -23.15
N ASN A 50 10.40 -5.08 -22.90
CA ASN A 50 11.38 -4.75 -21.88
C ASN A 50 10.70 -4.63 -20.50
N LEU A 51 10.63 -5.75 -19.76
CA LEU A 51 10.05 -5.80 -18.40
C LEU A 51 11.08 -5.85 -17.28
N TRP A 52 12.37 -5.65 -17.57
CA TRP A 52 13.42 -5.71 -16.56
C TRP A 52 13.19 -4.75 -15.40
N ILE A 53 13.01 -3.45 -15.68
CA ILE A 53 12.73 -2.45 -14.64
C ILE A 53 11.39 -2.71 -13.93
N PRO A 54 10.28 -2.98 -14.66
CA PRO A 54 9.00 -3.35 -14.06
C PRO A 54 9.05 -4.58 -13.14
N SER A 55 9.89 -5.57 -13.48
CA SER A 55 10.06 -6.78 -12.67
C SER A 55 10.74 -6.52 -11.33
N LEU A 56 11.50 -5.43 -11.22
CA LEU A 56 12.08 -5.03 -9.94
C LEU A 56 11.00 -4.72 -8.92
N PHE A 57 9.87 -4.15 -9.34
CA PHE A 57 8.78 -3.75 -8.46
C PHE A 57 8.21 -4.89 -7.60
N PRO A 58 7.75 -6.01 -8.17
CA PRO A 58 7.27 -7.12 -7.36
C PRO A 58 8.39 -7.87 -6.63
N LEU A 59 9.63 -7.88 -7.14
CA LEU A 59 10.77 -8.52 -6.46
C LEU A 59 11.15 -7.80 -5.17
N THR A 60 11.31 -6.48 -5.22
CA THR A 60 11.55 -5.64 -4.04
C THR A 60 10.38 -5.69 -3.08
N GLY A 61 9.14 -5.73 -3.59
CA GLY A 61 7.95 -5.98 -2.78
C GLY A 61 8.04 -7.33 -2.05
N GLY A 62 8.53 -8.38 -2.73
CA GLY A 62 8.82 -9.68 -2.13
C GLY A 62 9.86 -9.63 -1.02
N PHE A 63 10.97 -8.90 -1.22
CA PHE A 63 11.99 -8.70 -0.17
C PHE A 63 11.47 -7.91 1.04
N LEU A 64 10.70 -6.85 0.79
CA LEU A 64 10.03 -6.09 1.84
C LEU A 64 9.06 -6.98 2.62
N ALA A 65 8.32 -7.84 1.91
CA ALA A 65 7.42 -8.81 2.52
C ALA A 65 8.16 -9.87 3.36
N ILE A 66 9.36 -10.31 2.97
CA ILE A 66 10.22 -11.15 3.83
C ILE A 66 10.52 -10.43 5.15
N PHE A 67 10.96 -9.17 5.07
CA PHE A 67 11.30 -8.38 6.24
C PHE A 67 10.09 -8.22 7.18
N LEU A 68 8.93 -7.88 6.60
CA LEU A 68 7.68 -7.78 7.34
C LEU A 68 7.29 -9.11 7.99
N PHE A 69 7.32 -10.21 7.24
CA PHE A 69 7.00 -11.54 7.73
C PHE A 69 7.86 -11.92 8.95
N GLN A 70 9.16 -11.67 8.88
CA GLN A 70 10.07 -11.98 9.99
C GLN A 70 9.80 -11.15 11.23
N LEU A 71 9.47 -9.86 11.07
CA LEU A 71 9.15 -8.97 12.18
C LEU A 71 7.78 -9.28 12.81
N SER A 72 6.77 -9.50 11.97
CA SER A 72 5.40 -9.77 12.40
C SER A 72 5.27 -11.13 13.07
N ARG A 73 5.97 -12.16 12.57
CA ARG A 73 6.00 -13.48 13.22
C ARG A 73 6.59 -13.44 14.63
N LYS A 74 7.49 -12.48 14.89
CA LYS A 74 8.09 -12.25 16.21
C LYS A 74 7.26 -11.30 17.09
N GLY A 75 6.09 -10.85 16.63
CA GLY A 75 5.24 -9.90 17.37
C GLY A 75 5.84 -8.50 17.52
N ARG A 76 6.85 -8.14 16.70
CA ARG A 76 7.64 -6.91 16.88
C ARG A 76 7.06 -5.70 16.15
N ILE A 77 5.96 -5.84 15.42
CA ILE A 77 5.30 -4.70 14.79
C ILE A 77 4.60 -3.90 15.89
N THR A 78 5.19 -2.78 16.27
CA THR A 78 4.63 -1.78 17.18
C THR A 78 3.96 -0.67 16.41
N LYS A 79 3.14 0.16 17.07
CA LYS A 79 2.51 1.34 16.46
C LYS A 79 3.52 2.23 15.72
N LYS A 80 4.67 2.56 16.33
CA LYS A 80 5.71 3.37 15.66
C LYS A 80 6.25 2.70 14.40
N LEU A 81 6.45 1.38 14.46
CA LEU A 81 6.96 0.61 13.31
C LEU A 81 5.93 0.52 12.18
N GLN A 82 4.63 0.51 12.50
CA GLN A 82 3.56 0.59 11.50
C GLN A 82 3.65 1.88 10.65
N TYR A 83 3.89 3.04 11.27
CA TYR A 83 4.11 4.29 10.52
C TYR A 83 5.32 4.19 9.61
N PHE A 84 6.44 3.62 10.09
CA PHE A 84 7.62 3.42 9.26
C PHE A 84 7.36 2.48 8.08
N ILE A 85 6.61 1.39 8.29
CA ILE A 85 6.25 0.44 7.23
C ILE A 85 5.37 1.11 6.17
N ILE A 86 4.34 1.84 6.59
CA ILE A 86 3.46 2.58 5.67
C ILE A 86 4.23 3.68 4.94
N LEU A 87 5.12 4.39 5.63
CA LEU A 87 6.03 5.34 5.01
C LEU A 87 6.84 4.66 3.90
N LEU A 88 7.53 3.57 4.21
CA LEU A 88 8.37 2.87 3.24
C LEU A 88 7.55 2.32 2.07
N ALA A 89 6.37 1.75 2.34
CA ALA A 89 5.46 1.23 1.31
C ALA A 89 4.86 2.33 0.42
N ALA A 90 4.58 3.52 0.95
CA ALA A 90 4.07 4.65 0.18
C ALA A 90 5.18 5.34 -0.63
N PHE A 91 6.40 5.44 -0.09
CA PHE A 91 7.56 5.99 -0.80
C PHE A 91 8.07 5.05 -1.89
N PHE A 92 7.90 3.74 -1.73
CA PHE A 92 8.49 2.76 -2.62
C PHE A 92 8.07 2.96 -4.09
N PRO A 93 6.78 3.10 -4.45
CA PRO A 93 6.38 3.44 -5.81
C PRO A 93 7.00 4.77 -6.29
N THR A 94 7.05 5.79 -5.43
CA THR A 94 7.64 7.10 -5.77
C THR A 94 9.11 6.98 -6.16
N LEU A 95 9.90 6.22 -5.38
CA LEU A 95 11.32 6.01 -5.66
C LEU A 95 11.54 5.31 -7.01
N ILE A 96 10.68 4.35 -7.36
CA ILE A 96 10.76 3.67 -8.66
C ILE A 96 10.41 4.61 -9.79
N PHE A 97 9.39 5.47 -9.63
CA PHE A 97 9.06 6.47 -10.65
C PHE A 97 10.20 7.48 -10.85
N ILE A 98 10.83 7.92 -9.76
CA ILE A 98 12.01 8.81 -9.82
C ILE A 98 13.18 8.10 -10.50
N TYR A 99 13.52 6.88 -10.10
CA TYR A 99 14.57 6.09 -10.74
C TYR A 99 14.28 5.86 -12.23
N GLY A 100 13.02 5.55 -12.54
CA GLY A 100 12.53 5.39 -13.90
C GLY A 100 12.61 6.65 -14.75
N TYR A 101 12.41 7.82 -14.14
CA TYR A 101 12.59 9.10 -14.81
C TYR A 101 14.05 9.28 -15.28
N PHE A 102 15.05 8.88 -14.49
CA PHE A 102 16.45 9.02 -14.91
C PHE A 102 16.94 7.94 -15.86
N THR A 103 16.34 6.74 -15.82
CA THR A 103 16.85 5.57 -16.56
C THR A 103 16.06 5.24 -17.82
N MET A 104 14.82 5.71 -17.96
CA MET A 104 13.97 5.42 -19.11
C MET A 104 13.44 6.72 -19.73
N GLU A 105 13.64 6.90 -21.04
CA GLU A 105 13.22 8.13 -21.73
C GLU A 105 11.71 8.35 -21.67
N ASN A 106 10.89 7.35 -22.06
CA ASN A 106 9.43 7.51 -22.18
C ASN A 106 8.59 6.39 -21.53
N PHE A 107 9.20 5.28 -21.10
CA PHE A 107 8.42 4.12 -20.62
C PHE A 107 7.77 4.35 -19.25
N MET A 108 8.42 5.14 -18.38
CA MET A 108 7.98 5.25 -17.00
C MET A 108 6.77 6.17 -16.82
N SER A 109 6.53 7.10 -17.74
CA SER A 109 5.31 7.92 -17.76
C SER A 109 4.05 7.06 -18.02
N ILE A 110 4.17 5.96 -18.78
CA ILE A 110 3.09 5.00 -18.99
C ILE A 110 2.72 4.30 -17.67
N TYR A 111 3.67 4.06 -16.78
CA TYR A 111 3.38 3.39 -15.50
C TYR A 111 2.57 4.25 -14.52
N LEU A 112 2.62 5.58 -14.63
CA LEU A 112 1.77 6.48 -13.84
C LEU A 112 0.30 6.46 -14.26
N ILE A 113 0.03 6.10 -15.52
CA ILE A 113 -1.33 5.92 -16.05
C ILE A 113 -1.78 4.46 -15.97
N SER A 114 -0.86 3.52 -15.76
CA SER A 114 -1.11 2.09 -15.68
C SER A 114 -1.62 1.64 -14.31
N PRO A 115 -2.04 0.37 -14.18
CA PRO A 115 -2.45 -0.21 -12.90
C PRO A 115 -1.39 -0.17 -11.80
N VAL A 116 -0.10 0.02 -12.14
CA VAL A 116 0.98 0.10 -11.15
C VAL A 116 0.80 1.29 -10.21
N ALA A 117 0.20 2.38 -10.68
CA ALA A 117 -0.15 3.51 -9.82
C ALA A 117 -1.18 3.14 -8.73
N TYR A 118 -1.96 2.07 -8.87
CA TYR A 118 -2.91 1.65 -7.84
C TYR A 118 -2.25 1.06 -6.59
N VAL A 119 -0.94 0.80 -6.61
CA VAL A 119 -0.21 0.35 -5.42
C VAL A 119 -0.26 1.38 -4.29
N TYR A 120 -0.37 2.68 -4.61
CA TYR A 120 -0.64 3.72 -3.61
C TYR A 120 -1.94 3.47 -2.83
N PHE A 121 -3.00 3.01 -3.50
CA PHE A 121 -4.27 2.65 -2.86
C PHE A 121 -4.16 1.37 -2.03
N ILE A 122 -3.39 0.38 -2.49
CA ILE A 122 -3.11 -0.83 -1.70
C ILE A 122 -2.48 -0.45 -0.36
N THR A 123 -1.48 0.44 -0.34
CA THR A 123 -0.85 0.91 0.90
C THR A 123 -1.85 1.56 1.85
N ILE A 124 -2.77 2.37 1.32
CA ILE A 124 -3.85 3.00 2.10
C ILE A 124 -4.78 1.95 2.70
N ILE A 125 -5.22 0.97 1.91
CA ILE A 125 -6.08 -0.12 2.39
C ILE A 125 -5.36 -0.92 3.48
N MET A 126 -4.08 -1.25 3.28
CA MET A 126 -3.25 -1.96 4.25
C MET A 126 -3.15 -1.23 5.59
N SER A 127 -3.04 0.10 5.60
CA SER A 127 -3.04 0.86 6.86
C SER A 127 -4.35 0.74 7.65
N GLY A 128 -5.49 0.50 6.98
CA GLY A 128 -6.77 0.30 7.65
C GLY A 128 -6.81 -0.96 8.50
N PHE A 129 -6.18 -2.03 8.03
CA PHE A 129 -6.07 -3.30 8.76
C PHE A 129 -5.22 -3.20 10.04
N MET A 130 -4.51 -2.09 10.25
CA MET A 130 -3.79 -1.84 11.49
C MET A 130 -4.66 -1.16 12.56
N PHE A 131 -5.94 -0.89 12.27
CA PHE A 131 -6.92 -0.32 13.19
C PHE A 131 -6.49 1.03 13.83
N ASP A 132 -5.66 1.79 13.11
CA ASP A 132 -5.27 3.17 13.44
C ASP A 132 -5.77 4.11 12.33
N SER A 133 -6.76 4.93 12.66
CA SER A 133 -7.34 5.89 11.72
C SER A 133 -6.34 6.96 11.30
N LYS A 134 -5.48 7.42 12.23
CA LYS A 134 -4.46 8.43 11.94
C LYS A 134 -3.43 7.90 10.95
N LEU A 135 -3.07 6.62 11.07
CA LEU A 135 -2.17 5.95 10.15
C LEU A 135 -2.75 5.90 8.73
N SER A 136 -4.05 5.65 8.60
CA SER A 136 -4.73 5.63 7.29
C SER A 136 -4.84 7.01 6.65
N TYR A 137 -5.09 8.05 7.45
CA TYR A 137 -5.06 9.44 6.97
C TYR A 137 -3.66 9.82 6.50
N PHE A 138 -2.64 9.46 7.29
CA PHE A 138 -1.24 9.67 6.94
C PHE A 138 -0.87 8.93 5.65
N ALA A 139 -1.28 7.67 5.50
CA ALA A 139 -1.07 6.90 4.27
C ALA A 139 -1.71 7.57 3.05
N GLY A 140 -2.95 8.07 3.18
CA GLY A 140 -3.67 8.76 2.12
C GLY A 140 -2.94 10.02 1.64
N ILE A 141 -2.56 10.89 2.58
CA ILE A 141 -1.82 12.14 2.29
C ILE A 141 -0.45 11.82 1.67
N LEU A 142 0.27 10.85 2.24
CA LEU A 142 1.60 10.51 1.78
C LEU A 142 1.57 9.89 0.37
N SER A 143 0.66 8.96 0.12
CA SER A 143 0.44 8.36 -1.20
C SER A 143 0.03 9.41 -2.24
N ALA A 144 -0.90 10.31 -1.90
CA ALA A 144 -1.31 11.40 -2.78
C ALA A 144 -0.14 12.32 -3.14
N THR A 145 0.67 12.67 -2.15
CA THR A 145 1.85 13.52 -2.33
C THR A 145 2.90 12.83 -3.19
N GLY A 146 3.24 11.58 -2.88
CA GLY A 146 4.21 10.79 -3.65
C GLY A 146 3.76 10.60 -5.11
N TYR A 147 2.48 10.30 -5.33
CA TYR A 147 1.91 10.19 -6.67
C TYR A 147 1.96 11.52 -7.42
N PHE A 148 1.53 12.61 -6.79
CA PHE A 148 1.48 13.93 -7.43
C PHE A 148 2.88 14.45 -7.76
N ILE A 149 3.86 14.28 -6.88
CA ILE A 149 5.27 14.61 -7.15
C ILE A 149 5.79 13.77 -8.32
N SER A 150 5.50 12.47 -8.34
CA SER A 150 5.89 11.60 -9.47
C SER A 150 5.28 12.10 -10.78
N TYR A 151 4.01 12.51 -10.77
CA TYR A 151 3.36 13.13 -11.92
C TYR A 151 4.06 14.41 -12.38
N LEU A 152 4.34 15.34 -11.46
CA LEU A 152 4.99 16.61 -11.81
C LEU A 152 6.36 16.39 -12.45
N LEU A 153 7.15 15.45 -11.94
CA LEU A 153 8.45 15.09 -12.51
C LEU A 153 8.34 14.50 -13.91
N MET A 154 7.29 13.73 -14.17
CA MET A 154 7.12 12.98 -15.42
C MET A 154 6.26 13.68 -16.46
N ARG A 155 5.68 14.84 -16.11
CA ARG A 155 4.76 15.59 -16.97
C ARG A 155 5.35 15.90 -18.33
N ASP A 156 6.61 16.34 -18.39
CA ASP A 156 7.24 16.70 -19.65
C ASP A 156 7.44 15.47 -20.54
N LYS A 157 7.81 14.33 -19.95
CA LYS A 157 7.92 13.05 -20.65
C LYS A 157 6.58 12.51 -21.14
N MET A 158 5.48 12.82 -20.44
CA MET A 158 4.13 12.46 -20.87
C MET A 158 3.71 13.20 -22.15
N LEU A 159 4.21 14.42 -22.39
CA LEU A 159 3.88 15.19 -23.59
C LEU A 159 4.48 14.59 -24.86
N HIS A 160 5.53 13.77 -24.73
CA HIS A 160 6.19 13.09 -25.85
C HIS A 160 5.61 11.70 -26.13
N LEU A 161 4.63 11.24 -25.35
CA LEU A 161 3.96 9.97 -25.61
C LEU A 161 3.13 10.07 -26.89
N THR A 162 3.13 9.00 -27.67
CA THR A 162 2.30 8.86 -28.87
C THR A 162 1.44 7.62 -28.74
N MET A 163 0.14 7.75 -28.98
CA MET A 163 -0.82 6.65 -29.01
C MET A 163 -1.76 6.80 -30.20
N PRO A 164 -2.29 5.69 -30.77
CA PRO A 164 -3.26 5.74 -31.86
C PRO A 164 -4.51 6.57 -31.51
N ASP A 165 -4.95 6.50 -30.25
CA ASP A 165 -6.05 7.30 -29.73
C ASP A 165 -5.55 8.57 -29.02
N SER A 166 -5.63 9.69 -29.73
CA SER A 166 -5.23 11.00 -29.21
C SER A 166 -6.15 11.56 -28.13
N TYR A 167 -7.43 11.14 -28.07
CA TYR A 167 -8.36 11.58 -27.02
C TYR A 167 -8.04 10.88 -25.70
N PHE A 168 -7.85 9.56 -25.75
CA PHE A 168 -7.42 8.80 -24.58
C PHE A 168 -6.11 9.33 -24.02
N LEU A 169 -5.13 9.62 -24.88
CA LEU A 169 -3.84 10.15 -24.45
C LEU A 169 -4.00 11.51 -23.75
N LYS A 170 -4.72 12.47 -24.35
CA LYS A 170 -4.97 13.78 -23.73
C LYS A 170 -5.66 13.69 -22.38
N TYR A 171 -6.61 12.77 -22.25
CA TYR A 171 -7.26 12.49 -20.96
C TYR A 171 -6.26 11.88 -19.96
N ALA A 172 -5.53 10.84 -20.37
CA ALA A 172 -4.61 10.10 -19.52
C ALA A 172 -3.44 10.95 -19.02
N THR A 173 -2.96 11.93 -19.78
CA THR A 173 -1.87 12.84 -19.40
C THR A 173 -2.35 14.15 -18.78
N SER A 174 -3.67 14.35 -18.66
CA SER A 174 -4.24 15.61 -18.17
C SER A 174 -3.86 15.88 -16.72
N PRO A 175 -3.32 17.07 -16.38
CA PRO A 175 -3.05 17.45 -15.00
C PRO A 175 -4.26 17.32 -14.08
N PHE A 176 -5.45 17.58 -14.62
CA PHE A 176 -6.69 17.49 -13.88
C PHE A 176 -7.00 16.05 -13.46
N VAL A 177 -6.78 15.07 -14.34
CA VAL A 177 -7.01 13.65 -14.04
C VAL A 177 -6.04 13.16 -12.97
N HIS A 178 -4.76 13.53 -13.05
CA HIS A 178 -3.78 13.19 -12.03
C HIS A 178 -4.03 13.90 -10.68
N GLY A 179 -4.51 15.14 -10.72
CA GLY A 179 -4.98 15.85 -9.52
C GLY A 179 -6.15 15.14 -8.85
N ILE A 180 -7.16 14.74 -9.63
CA ILE A 180 -8.30 13.94 -9.13
C ILE A 180 -7.84 12.61 -8.52
N ARG A 181 -6.91 11.90 -9.17
CA ARG A 181 -6.36 10.63 -8.61
C ARG A 181 -5.70 10.85 -7.26
N SER A 182 -4.88 11.90 -7.13
CA SER A 182 -4.24 12.28 -5.87
C SER A 182 -5.29 12.60 -4.80
N PHE A 183 -6.34 13.35 -5.17
CA PHE A 183 -7.46 13.65 -4.28
C PHE A 183 -8.22 12.39 -3.84
N PHE A 184 -8.46 11.44 -4.73
CA PHE A 184 -9.06 10.15 -4.39
C PHE A 184 -8.21 9.33 -3.42
N MET A 185 -6.87 9.42 -3.49
CA MET A 185 -6.00 8.79 -2.49
C MET A 185 -6.20 9.38 -1.09
N ILE A 186 -6.38 10.71 -0.99
CA ILE A 186 -6.71 11.37 0.29
C ILE A 186 -8.08 10.89 0.79
N ILE A 187 -9.10 10.90 -0.08
CA ILE A 187 -10.45 10.42 0.27
C ILE A 187 -10.40 8.95 0.73
N ALA A 188 -9.67 8.10 0.02
CA ALA A 188 -9.51 6.70 0.40
C ALA A 188 -8.88 6.58 1.79
N GLY A 189 -7.85 7.39 2.11
CA GLY A 189 -7.27 7.44 3.45
C GLY A 189 -8.30 7.82 4.52
N LEU A 190 -9.12 8.83 4.25
CA LEU A 190 -10.18 9.27 5.16
C LEU A 190 -11.27 8.20 5.36
N LEU A 191 -11.73 7.57 4.29
CA LEU A 191 -12.73 6.51 4.33
C LEU A 191 -12.21 5.29 5.08
N ILE A 192 -11.03 4.78 4.71
CA ILE A 192 -10.42 3.62 5.34
C ILE A 192 -10.11 3.90 6.82
N GLY A 193 -9.61 5.10 7.16
CA GLY A 193 -9.37 5.47 8.55
C GLY A 193 -10.66 5.55 9.38
N SER A 194 -11.74 6.05 8.79
CA SER A 194 -13.06 6.09 9.45
C SER A 194 -13.60 4.68 9.71
N LEU A 195 -13.52 3.80 8.71
CA LEU A 195 -13.89 2.39 8.83
C LEU A 195 -13.03 1.68 9.90
N ALA A 196 -11.71 1.88 9.88
CA ALA A 196 -10.80 1.30 10.87
C ALA A 196 -11.15 1.73 12.30
N SER A 197 -11.50 3.00 12.51
CA SER A 197 -11.97 3.51 13.81
C SER A 197 -13.28 2.86 14.24
N ILE A 198 -14.26 2.72 13.34
CA ILE A 198 -15.55 2.08 13.65
C ILE A 198 -15.34 0.60 13.99
N CYS A 199 -14.61 -0.14 13.16
CA CYS A 199 -14.30 -1.55 13.39
C CYS A 199 -13.60 -1.76 14.74
N ARG A 200 -12.61 -0.91 15.06
CA ARG A 200 -11.95 -0.96 16.36
C ARG A 200 -12.94 -0.76 17.50
N ARG A 201 -13.78 0.28 17.47
CA ARG A 201 -14.78 0.50 18.53
C ARG A 201 -15.76 -0.66 18.68
N LEU A 202 -16.18 -1.28 17.57
CA LEU A 202 -17.06 -2.45 17.59
C LEU A 202 -16.38 -3.65 18.25
N ILE A 203 -15.12 -3.94 17.93
CA ILE A 203 -14.33 -5.01 18.55
C ILE A 203 -14.27 -4.80 20.07
N PHE A 204 -13.91 -3.58 20.51
CA PHE A 204 -13.86 -3.25 21.95
C PHE A 204 -15.22 -3.43 22.64
N ARG A 205 -16.32 -3.00 22.00
CA ARG A 205 -17.67 -3.12 22.57
C ARG A 205 -18.09 -4.59 22.69
N VAL A 206 -17.84 -5.41 21.67
CA VAL A 206 -18.20 -6.83 21.68
C VAL A 206 -17.41 -7.57 22.76
N LEU A 207 -16.10 -7.33 22.86
CA LEU A 207 -15.26 -7.96 23.89
C LEU A 207 -15.71 -7.59 25.30
N LYS A 208 -16.03 -6.32 25.54
CA LYS A 208 -16.55 -5.87 26.84
C LYS A 208 -17.90 -6.53 27.18
N TYR A 209 -18.81 -6.62 26.21
CA TYR A 209 -20.11 -7.27 26.41
C TYR A 209 -19.97 -8.76 26.75
N MET A 210 -19.03 -9.47 26.10
CA MET A 210 -18.76 -10.88 26.39
C MET A 210 -18.19 -11.09 27.79
N ASP A 211 -17.33 -10.18 28.26
CA ASP A 211 -16.77 -10.19 29.63
C ASP A 211 -17.87 -10.01 30.69
N GLU A 212 -18.73 -9.00 30.49
CA GLU A 212 -19.86 -8.72 31.38
C GLU A 212 -20.84 -9.90 31.42
N TRP A 213 -21.13 -10.53 30.27
CA TRP A 213 -22.02 -11.69 30.22
C TRP A 213 -21.47 -12.88 31.01
N HIS A 214 -20.16 -13.18 30.88
CA HIS A 214 -19.53 -14.25 31.65
C HIS A 214 -19.62 -14.02 33.17
N HIS A 215 -19.54 -12.76 33.62
CA HIS A 215 -19.70 -12.43 35.04
C HIS A 215 -21.14 -12.52 35.58
N THR A 216 -22.15 -12.54 34.71
CA THR A 216 -23.56 -12.65 35.15
C THR A 216 -24.09 -14.07 35.22
N VAL A 217 -23.38 -15.03 34.59
CA VAL A 217 -23.81 -16.43 34.48
C VAL A 217 -23.11 -17.35 35.50
N GLU A 218 -22.07 -16.87 36.17
CA GLU A 218 -21.38 -17.52 37.31
C GLU A 218 -21.88 -17.00 38.66
#